data_AF-A0A947CLQ1-F1
#
_entry.id   AF-A0A947CLQ1-F1
#
_cell.length_a   1.000
_cell.length_b   1.000
_cell.length_c   1.000
_cell.angle_alpha   90.00
_cell.angle_beta   90.00
_cell.angle_gamma   90.00
#
_symmetry.space_group_name_H-M   'P 1'
#
loop_
_entity.id
_entity.type
_entity.pdbx_description
1 polymer ?
#
loop_
_entity_poly.entity_id
_entity_poly.type
_entity_poly.pdbx_seq_one_letter_code
_entity_poly.pdbx_strand_id
1 'polypeptide(L)'
;MRLRLLLPLLALCGACASESGSDEPLEPTPRTEPAAPDECRLSALGSSIATAAAASNPDVSLVPLDQVLSYDNVAGPALIEGEEIFTALGAMIAEAEVDANLAFFDWEVGSDPSDALLDGLLALDERLNDERAANKGVWERAPVQVRITVNAPRFNPQLVAEPLRRAVDAIDLDERLVEVHVGTRPAFTFGVMHEKLAVIDGLHVHIGGANVQGYNDWTHDYPSWWDSAYVLSGSVAQSALHVFESHWAESSVWQCDYNSCEQAPAQPFERTVAEPMDDACTPMIALNRRPVGEPNNDIDSAQDAGYLAGMNGARSHIHIQTPNLNDDAAKDALLDAMARGVQVRVVLPLGFNDNFAGPLIFGQGGTNDENADELYERARQVLADAGKDPETVCDVLDIRWFSRRQPDGSILLIDDRECETLPEDACAGGHVHGAAHAKYMSVDDQVVFVGSLNQDTQSWNNAGETNVAIDSVEATERYDSRLFDPAFEIATPTYHCDR
;
A
#
# COMPACT_ATOMS: atom_id res chain seq x y z
N MET A 1 -36.66 -15.06 -26.17
CA MET A 1 -37.64 -14.12 -26.75
C MET A 1 -38.50 -13.52 -25.64
N ARG A 2 -37.99 -12.47 -24.97
CA ARG A 2 -38.76 -11.56 -24.10
C ARG A 2 -38.16 -10.18 -24.27
N LEU A 3 -38.92 -9.34 -24.96
CA LEU A 3 -38.66 -7.93 -25.26
C LEU A 3 -39.15 -7.12 -24.05
N ARG A 4 -38.32 -6.29 -23.43
CA ARG A 4 -38.76 -5.26 -22.48
C ARG A 4 -38.52 -3.89 -23.12
N LEU A 5 -39.63 -3.17 -23.30
CA LEU A 5 -39.72 -1.83 -23.86
C LEU A 5 -39.14 -0.80 -22.89
N LEU A 6 -38.32 0.09 -23.47
CA LEU A 6 -38.08 1.45 -22.99
C LEU A 6 -39.33 2.32 -23.20
N LEU A 7 -39.64 3.18 -22.24
CA LEU A 7 -40.51 4.34 -22.43
C LEU A 7 -39.98 5.53 -21.62
N PRO A 8 -39.85 6.73 -22.23
CA PRO A 8 -39.37 7.94 -21.57
C PRO A 8 -40.54 8.74 -20.99
N LEU A 9 -40.27 9.57 -19.97
CA LEU A 9 -41.23 10.54 -19.45
C LEU A 9 -40.62 11.95 -19.55
N LEU A 10 -41.21 12.74 -20.45
CA LEU A 10 -41.00 14.17 -20.64
C LEU A 10 -42.02 14.95 -19.80
N ALA A 11 -41.49 15.97 -19.14
CA ALA A 11 -42.07 17.22 -18.62
C ALA A 11 -43.59 17.47 -18.71
N LEU A 12 -44.13 17.96 -17.58
CA LEU A 12 -45.24 18.91 -17.55
C LEU A 12 -44.92 20.05 -16.57
N CYS A 13 -44.90 21.26 -17.12
CA CYS A 13 -44.72 22.53 -16.44
C CYS A 13 -46.09 23.07 -15.99
N GLY A 14 -46.14 23.71 -14.81
CA GLY A 14 -47.31 24.39 -14.29
C GLY A 14 -46.91 25.45 -13.26
N ALA A 15 -47.01 26.71 -13.67
CA ALA A 15 -47.00 27.97 -12.91
C ALA A 15 -47.88 27.95 -11.63
N CYS A 16 -47.86 28.88 -10.66
CA CYS A 16 -47.04 29.99 -10.17
C CYS A 16 -47.75 30.45 -8.88
N ALA A 17 -47.06 30.82 -7.80
CA ALA A 17 -47.55 31.86 -6.86
C ALA A 17 -46.40 32.40 -5.98
N SER A 18 -46.38 33.72 -5.89
CA SER A 18 -45.34 34.60 -5.35
C SER A 18 -45.48 34.87 -3.85
N GLU A 19 -44.37 34.95 -3.13
CA GLU A 19 -44.19 35.89 -2.03
C GLU A 19 -42.80 36.53 -2.11
N SER A 20 -42.79 37.85 -2.03
CA SER A 20 -41.65 38.75 -2.20
C SER A 20 -40.92 38.96 -0.87
N GLY A 21 -39.69 38.47 -0.76
CA GLY A 21 -38.72 38.86 0.24
C GLY A 21 -37.53 39.51 -0.45
N SER A 22 -37.12 40.67 0.03
CA SER A 22 -35.99 41.46 -0.46
C SER A 22 -34.66 40.80 -0.09
N ASP A 23 -33.90 40.37 -1.09
CA ASP A 23 -32.46 40.10 -0.94
C ASP A 23 -31.71 40.74 -2.10
N GLU A 24 -30.70 41.53 -1.77
CA GLU A 24 -29.76 42.13 -2.71
C GLU A 24 -29.03 41.02 -3.48
N PRO A 25 -28.75 41.19 -4.79
CA PRO A 25 -27.97 40.21 -5.52
C PRO A 25 -26.52 40.28 -5.05
N LEU A 26 -26.08 39.29 -4.28
CA LEU A 26 -24.67 38.94 -4.16
C LEU A 26 -24.13 38.71 -5.57
N GLU A 27 -23.13 39.50 -5.96
CA GLU A 27 -22.40 39.27 -7.20
C GLU A 27 -21.89 37.83 -7.22
N PRO A 28 -22.14 37.06 -8.30
CA PRO A 28 -21.55 35.73 -8.40
C PRO A 28 -20.04 35.90 -8.39
N THR A 29 -19.38 35.28 -7.41
CA THR A 29 -17.95 35.00 -7.50
C THR A 29 -17.68 34.39 -8.87
N PRO A 30 -16.63 34.80 -9.59
CA PRO A 30 -16.30 34.17 -10.84
C PRO A 30 -16.04 32.70 -10.52
N ARG A 31 -16.93 31.81 -10.97
CA ARG A 31 -16.57 30.41 -11.10
C ARG A 31 -15.42 30.43 -12.08
N THR A 32 -14.23 30.13 -11.58
CA THR A 32 -13.13 29.69 -12.43
C THR A 32 -13.71 28.63 -13.34
N GLU A 33 -13.68 28.90 -14.65
CA GLU A 33 -13.94 27.86 -15.64
C GLU A 33 -13.04 26.66 -15.27
N PRO A 34 -13.53 25.41 -15.33
CA PRO A 34 -12.64 24.28 -15.16
C PRO A 34 -11.52 24.45 -16.18
N ALA A 35 -10.28 24.40 -15.70
CA ALA A 35 -9.12 24.38 -16.59
C ALA A 35 -9.38 23.31 -17.66
N ALA A 36 -9.09 23.64 -18.92
CA ALA A 36 -8.99 22.61 -19.95
C ALA A 36 -8.09 21.48 -19.39
N PRO A 37 -8.38 20.19 -19.67
CA PRO A 37 -7.59 19.10 -19.11
C PRO A 37 -6.12 19.41 -19.36
N ASP A 38 -5.40 19.68 -18.27
CA ASP A 38 -4.00 20.02 -18.31
C ASP A 38 -3.30 18.84 -19.00
N GLU A 39 -2.38 19.14 -19.93
CA GLU A 39 -1.48 18.12 -20.46
C GLU A 39 -0.92 17.29 -19.30
N CYS A 40 -0.81 15.98 -19.47
CA CYS A 40 -0.31 15.10 -18.43
C CYS A 40 1.07 15.51 -17.95
N ARG A 41 1.12 16.23 -16.83
CA ARG A 41 2.32 16.92 -16.35
C ARG A 41 2.42 16.77 -14.85
N LEU A 42 3.66 16.60 -14.42
CA LEU A 42 4.01 16.63 -13.01
C LEU A 42 3.82 18.05 -12.46
N SER A 43 3.33 18.14 -11.22
CA SER A 43 3.46 19.31 -10.37
C SER A 43 4.94 19.61 -10.10
N ALA A 44 5.24 20.76 -9.49
CA ALA A 44 6.61 21.07 -9.07
C ALA A 44 7.13 20.07 -8.03
N LEU A 45 6.26 19.59 -7.14
CA LEU A 45 6.58 18.59 -6.14
C LEU A 45 6.83 17.23 -6.80
N GLY A 46 5.91 16.75 -7.64
CA GLY A 46 6.09 15.51 -8.39
C GLY A 46 7.33 15.52 -9.30
N SER A 47 7.64 16.66 -9.93
CA SER A 47 8.87 16.84 -10.72
C SER A 47 10.13 16.67 -9.87
N SER A 48 10.11 17.15 -8.62
CA SER A 48 11.24 17.04 -7.71
C SER A 48 11.43 15.61 -7.23
N ILE A 49 10.34 14.91 -6.91
CA ILE A 49 10.33 13.49 -6.53
C ILE A 49 10.83 12.62 -7.68
N ALA A 50 10.29 12.80 -8.89
CA ALA A 50 10.69 12.04 -10.07
C ALA A 50 12.17 12.24 -10.41
N THR A 51 12.66 13.47 -10.31
CA THR A 51 14.07 13.80 -10.55
C THR A 51 14.98 13.14 -9.52
N ALA A 52 14.60 13.16 -8.24
CA ALA A 52 15.38 12.51 -7.18
C ALA A 52 15.41 10.99 -7.35
N ALA A 53 14.25 10.36 -7.58
CA ALA A 53 14.15 8.93 -7.80
C ALA A 53 14.95 8.47 -9.03
N ALA A 54 14.94 9.22 -10.13
CA ALA A 54 15.69 8.88 -11.34
C ALA A 54 17.20 9.14 -11.25
N ALA A 55 17.65 9.90 -10.24
CA ALA A 55 19.06 10.22 -10.01
C ALA A 55 19.73 9.33 -8.93
N SER A 56 18.96 8.44 -8.32
CA SER A 56 19.40 7.55 -7.24
C SER A 56 20.36 6.46 -7.73
N ASN A 57 20.87 5.64 -6.80
CA ASN A 57 21.73 4.52 -7.12
C ASN A 57 20.95 3.35 -7.75
N PRO A 58 21.26 2.96 -9.00
CA PRO A 58 20.58 1.85 -9.67
C PRO A 58 20.90 0.48 -9.08
N ASP A 59 21.97 0.33 -8.29
CA ASP A 59 22.35 -0.96 -7.71
C ASP A 59 21.49 -1.35 -6.49
N VAL A 60 20.84 -0.37 -5.86
CA VAL A 60 19.92 -0.55 -4.71
C VAL A 60 18.47 -0.25 -5.05
N SER A 61 18.18 0.02 -6.34
CA SER A 61 16.84 0.17 -6.89
C SER A 61 16.52 -1.04 -7.78
N LEU A 62 15.30 -1.56 -7.71
CA LEU A 62 14.81 -2.65 -8.56
C LEU A 62 14.39 -2.13 -9.93
N VAL A 63 13.63 -1.04 -10.01
CA VAL A 63 13.14 -0.49 -11.28
C VAL A 63 14.24 0.30 -12.00
N PRO A 64 14.44 0.12 -13.32
CA PRO A 64 15.36 0.95 -14.11
C PRO A 64 15.00 2.42 -13.98
N LEU A 65 16.00 3.27 -13.74
CA LEU A 65 15.78 4.68 -13.42
C LEU A 65 15.14 5.49 -14.56
N ASP A 66 15.21 5.00 -15.79
CA ASP A 66 14.51 5.58 -16.95
C ASP A 66 13.03 5.13 -17.07
N GLN A 67 12.59 4.22 -16.19
CA GLN A 67 11.25 3.63 -16.14
C GLN A 67 10.55 3.86 -14.80
N VAL A 68 11.10 4.70 -13.92
CA VAL A 68 10.43 5.04 -12.64
C VAL A 68 9.23 5.95 -12.86
N LEU A 69 9.18 6.72 -13.96
CA LEU A 69 8.09 7.66 -14.23
C LEU A 69 7.14 7.14 -15.32
N SER A 70 5.84 7.24 -15.06
CA SER A 70 4.77 6.90 -15.99
C SER A 70 3.65 7.95 -15.96
N TYR A 71 2.88 8.08 -17.04
CA TYR A 71 1.84 9.12 -17.19
C TYR A 71 0.45 8.55 -17.48
N ASP A 72 0.38 7.52 -18.34
CA ASP A 72 -0.87 6.90 -18.79
C ASP A 72 -1.44 5.98 -17.72
N ASN A 73 -1.78 6.56 -16.56
CA ASN A 73 -2.26 5.82 -15.40
C ASN A 73 -3.60 6.33 -14.89
N VAL A 74 -4.26 5.47 -14.13
CA VAL A 74 -5.45 5.76 -13.34
C VAL A 74 -5.17 5.37 -11.89
N ALA A 75 -5.34 6.32 -10.98
CA ALA A 75 -5.42 6.02 -9.55
C ALA A 75 -6.84 5.52 -9.24
N GLY A 76 -6.99 4.25 -8.88
CA GLY A 76 -8.27 3.62 -8.53
C GLY A 76 -8.63 3.76 -7.05
N PRO A 77 -9.43 2.85 -6.47
CA PRO A 77 -9.83 2.94 -5.06
C PRO A 77 -8.68 2.67 -4.08
N ALA A 78 -8.79 3.27 -2.89
CA ALA A 78 -8.12 2.81 -1.67
C ALA A 78 -9.04 1.82 -0.93
N LEU A 79 -8.52 0.62 -0.70
CA LEU A 79 -9.15 -0.50 -0.02
C LEU A 79 -8.65 -0.52 1.43
N ILE A 80 -9.56 -0.62 2.40
CA ILE A 80 -9.24 -0.51 3.82
C ILE A 80 -9.64 -1.78 4.52
N GLU A 81 -8.78 -2.28 5.42
CA GLU A 81 -8.99 -3.54 6.16
C GLU A 81 -9.00 -4.80 5.28
N GLY A 82 -8.83 -5.96 5.92
CA GLY A 82 -8.59 -7.22 5.21
C GLY A 82 -9.68 -7.60 4.21
N GLU A 83 -10.95 -7.44 4.58
CA GLU A 83 -12.08 -7.81 3.72
C GLU A 83 -12.05 -7.05 2.39
N GLU A 84 -11.99 -5.72 2.41
CA GLU A 84 -11.98 -4.93 1.16
C GLU A 84 -10.72 -5.20 0.33
N ILE A 85 -9.56 -5.34 0.98
CA ILE A 85 -8.27 -5.57 0.33
C ILE A 85 -8.27 -6.91 -0.43
N PHE A 86 -8.54 -8.00 0.26
CA PHE A 86 -8.34 -9.34 -0.31
C PHE A 86 -9.50 -9.82 -1.17
N THR A 87 -10.73 -9.37 -0.91
CA THR A 87 -11.86 -9.66 -1.81
C THR A 87 -11.70 -8.95 -3.15
N ALA A 88 -11.21 -7.71 -3.16
CA ALA A 88 -10.91 -6.99 -4.40
C ALA A 88 -9.75 -7.64 -5.15
N LEU A 89 -8.66 -8.01 -4.47
CA LEU A 89 -7.55 -8.71 -5.13
C LEU A 89 -8.00 -10.09 -5.69
N GLY A 90 -8.79 -10.86 -4.95
CA GLY A 90 -9.38 -12.10 -5.43
C GLY A 90 -10.23 -11.90 -6.68
N ALA A 91 -11.05 -10.83 -6.72
CA ALA A 91 -11.82 -10.47 -7.91
C ALA A 91 -10.94 -10.09 -9.10
N MET A 92 -9.85 -9.34 -8.88
CA MET A 92 -8.89 -9.01 -9.94
C MET A 92 -8.22 -10.26 -10.52
N ILE A 93 -7.89 -11.26 -9.69
CA ILE A 93 -7.36 -12.55 -10.15
C ILE A 93 -8.40 -13.31 -10.99
N ALA A 94 -9.67 -13.31 -10.56
CA ALA A 94 -10.76 -13.96 -11.29
C ALA A 94 -10.96 -13.39 -12.72
N GLU A 95 -10.62 -12.12 -12.91
CA GLU A 95 -10.73 -11.40 -14.20
C GLU A 95 -9.47 -11.52 -15.07
N ALA A 96 -8.37 -12.13 -14.59
CA ALA A 96 -7.11 -12.21 -15.33
C ALA A 96 -7.25 -12.93 -16.69
N GLU A 97 -6.64 -12.37 -17.73
CA GLU A 97 -6.71 -12.88 -19.10
C GLU A 97 -5.39 -13.52 -19.55
N VAL A 98 -4.25 -13.03 -19.09
CA VAL A 98 -2.92 -13.46 -19.54
C VAL A 98 -2.12 -13.94 -18.36
N ASP A 99 -1.97 -13.10 -17.33
CA ASP A 99 -1.20 -13.45 -16.14
C ASP A 99 -1.61 -12.70 -14.88
N ALA A 100 -1.27 -13.30 -13.73
CA ALA A 100 -1.35 -12.69 -12.42
C ALA A 100 -0.05 -12.97 -11.66
N ASN A 101 0.69 -11.90 -11.32
CA ASN A 101 2.02 -11.99 -10.71
C ASN A 101 1.98 -11.37 -9.30
N LEU A 102 2.10 -12.20 -8.26
CA LEU A 102 1.89 -11.86 -6.86
C LEU A 102 3.20 -11.99 -6.07
N ALA A 103 3.63 -10.95 -5.38
CA ALA A 103 4.77 -10.94 -4.46
C ALA A 103 4.32 -10.49 -3.06
N PHE A 104 4.51 -11.36 -2.06
CA PHE A 104 4.09 -11.12 -0.67
C PHE A 104 5.19 -11.45 0.35
N PHE A 105 5.34 -10.59 1.36
CA PHE A 105 6.24 -10.85 2.49
C PHE A 105 5.80 -12.06 3.32
N ASP A 106 4.50 -12.23 3.54
CA ASP A 106 3.98 -13.36 4.30
C ASP A 106 2.69 -13.91 3.68
N TRP A 107 2.51 -15.22 3.83
CA TRP A 107 1.34 -15.96 3.37
C TRP A 107 1.00 -17.10 4.34
N GLU A 108 -0.07 -16.92 5.10
CA GLU A 108 -0.64 -17.89 6.01
C GLU A 108 -1.86 -18.58 5.39
N VAL A 109 -1.69 -19.86 5.05
CA VAL A 109 -2.78 -20.68 4.50
C VAL A 109 -3.86 -20.91 5.55
N GLY A 110 -5.12 -20.73 5.15
CA GLY A 110 -6.29 -20.88 6.01
C GLY A 110 -6.70 -19.59 6.75
N SER A 111 -6.03 -18.48 6.48
CA SER A 111 -6.53 -17.14 6.80
C SER A 111 -7.60 -16.71 5.79
N ASP A 112 -8.51 -15.83 6.18
CA ASP A 112 -9.54 -15.30 5.27
C ASP A 112 -8.91 -14.64 4.02
N PRO A 113 -7.81 -13.85 4.13
CA PRO A 113 -7.06 -13.39 2.98
C PRO A 113 -6.62 -14.51 2.03
N SER A 114 -6.04 -15.59 2.55
CA SER A 114 -5.57 -16.70 1.73
C SER A 114 -6.73 -17.37 1.01
N ASP A 115 -7.83 -17.59 1.72
CA ASP A 115 -9.02 -18.24 1.17
C ASP A 115 -9.67 -17.38 0.07
N ALA A 116 -9.75 -16.05 0.25
CA ALA A 116 -10.26 -15.14 -0.79
C ALA A 116 -9.42 -15.14 -2.07
N LEU A 117 -8.09 -15.30 -1.97
CA LEU A 117 -7.22 -15.39 -3.14
C LEU A 117 -7.34 -16.77 -3.84
N LEU A 118 -7.48 -17.85 -3.07
CA LEU A 118 -7.74 -19.19 -3.63
C LEU A 118 -9.13 -19.25 -4.31
N ASP A 119 -10.14 -18.60 -3.73
CA ASP A 119 -11.46 -18.44 -4.35
C ASP A 119 -11.39 -17.64 -5.64
N GLY A 120 -10.52 -16.61 -5.71
CA GLY A 120 -10.24 -15.88 -6.95
C GLY A 120 -9.67 -16.78 -8.06
N LEU A 121 -8.77 -17.71 -7.73
CA LEU A 121 -8.23 -18.69 -8.68
C LEU A 121 -9.29 -19.69 -9.15
N LEU A 122 -10.15 -20.16 -8.24
CA LEU A 122 -11.28 -21.03 -8.57
C LEU A 122 -12.26 -20.33 -9.52
N ALA A 123 -12.59 -19.06 -9.23
CA ALA A 123 -13.47 -18.26 -10.08
C ALA A 123 -12.87 -18.01 -11.48
N LEU A 124 -11.55 -17.81 -11.57
CA LEU A 124 -10.83 -17.74 -12.83
C LEU A 124 -10.99 -19.02 -13.66
N ASP A 125 -10.75 -20.19 -13.04
CA ASP A 125 -10.89 -21.48 -13.72
C ASP A 125 -12.33 -21.74 -14.18
N GLU A 126 -13.32 -21.48 -13.31
CA GLU A 126 -14.74 -21.64 -13.64
C GLU A 126 -15.14 -20.77 -14.84
N ARG A 127 -14.73 -19.49 -14.84
CA ARG A 127 -15.00 -18.56 -15.94
C ARG A 127 -14.39 -19.04 -17.26
N LEU A 128 -13.12 -19.41 -17.26
CA LEU A 128 -12.43 -19.89 -18.46
C LEU A 128 -13.03 -21.21 -18.97
N ASN A 129 -13.48 -22.07 -18.05
CA ASN A 129 -14.15 -23.32 -18.41
C ASN A 129 -15.53 -23.06 -19.04
N ASP A 130 -16.28 -22.08 -18.55
CA ASP A 130 -17.54 -21.62 -19.15
C ASP A 130 -17.32 -21.02 -20.55
N GLU A 131 -16.30 -20.19 -20.73
CA GLU A 131 -15.89 -19.67 -22.05
C GLU A 131 -15.52 -20.80 -23.01
N ARG A 132 -14.75 -21.80 -22.53
CA ARG A 132 -14.41 -23.00 -23.31
C ARG A 132 -15.66 -23.76 -23.72
N ALA A 133 -16.60 -23.96 -22.79
CA ALA A 133 -17.86 -24.65 -23.06
C ALA A 133 -18.72 -23.89 -24.07
N ALA A 134 -18.79 -22.56 -23.97
CA ALA A 134 -19.49 -21.68 -24.91
C ALA A 134 -18.89 -21.77 -26.33
N ASN A 135 -17.56 -21.97 -26.43
CA ASN A 135 -16.85 -22.25 -27.67
C ASN A 135 -16.90 -23.73 -28.11
N LYS A 136 -17.89 -24.49 -27.62
CA LYS A 136 -18.12 -25.92 -27.92
C LYS A 136 -16.91 -26.81 -27.62
N GLY A 137 -16.11 -26.46 -26.62
CA GLY A 137 -14.93 -27.20 -26.22
C GLY A 137 -13.71 -26.99 -27.12
N VAL A 138 -13.77 -26.08 -28.09
CA VAL A 138 -12.59 -25.65 -28.86
C VAL A 138 -11.86 -24.59 -28.04
N TRP A 139 -10.66 -24.92 -27.57
CA TRP A 139 -9.79 -24.03 -26.80
C TRP A 139 -8.46 -23.89 -27.51
N GLU A 140 -8.15 -22.69 -27.99
CA GLU A 140 -6.89 -22.36 -28.67
C GLU A 140 -6.05 -21.35 -27.88
N ARG A 141 -6.51 -20.98 -26.68
CA ARG A 141 -5.83 -20.06 -25.77
C ARG A 141 -4.77 -20.81 -24.96
N ALA A 142 -3.65 -20.16 -24.68
CA ALA A 142 -2.73 -20.62 -23.65
C ALA A 142 -3.39 -20.53 -22.25
N PRO A 143 -2.98 -21.34 -21.27
CA PRO A 143 -3.42 -21.19 -19.89
C PRO A 143 -3.02 -19.81 -19.34
N VAL A 144 -3.88 -19.20 -18.54
CA VAL A 144 -3.55 -18.00 -17.76
C VAL A 144 -2.45 -18.38 -16.76
N GLN A 145 -1.38 -17.58 -16.74
CA GLN A 145 -0.20 -17.87 -15.92
C GLN A 145 -0.30 -17.13 -14.59
N VAL A 146 -0.41 -17.87 -13.49
CA VAL A 146 -0.39 -17.29 -12.15
C VAL A 146 0.95 -17.59 -11.50
N ARG A 147 1.65 -16.56 -11.02
CA ARG A 147 2.96 -16.70 -10.39
C ARG A 147 2.90 -16.04 -9.02
N ILE A 148 3.12 -16.82 -7.98
CA ILE A 148 3.12 -16.35 -6.60
C ILE A 148 4.54 -16.51 -6.07
N THR A 149 5.16 -15.45 -5.55
CA THR A 149 6.40 -15.55 -4.78
C THR A 149 6.19 -15.02 -3.38
N VAL A 150 6.65 -15.79 -2.40
CA VAL A 150 6.56 -15.43 -0.98
C VAL A 150 7.96 -15.36 -0.37
N ASN A 151 8.21 -14.35 0.45
CA ASN A 151 9.46 -14.28 1.21
C ASN A 151 9.55 -15.49 2.14
N ALA A 152 10.73 -16.12 2.22
CA ALA A 152 10.89 -17.33 3.01
C ALA A 152 12.24 -17.40 3.72
N PRO A 153 12.34 -18.10 4.88
CA PRO A 153 13.61 -18.27 5.56
C PRO A 153 14.61 -19.03 4.69
N ARG A 154 15.83 -18.49 4.51
CA ARG A 154 16.87 -19.08 3.64
C ARG A 154 17.08 -20.60 3.79
N PHE A 155 17.06 -21.11 5.01
CA PHE A 155 17.41 -22.49 5.30
C PHE A 155 16.20 -23.44 5.31
N ASN A 156 14.98 -22.91 5.44
CA ASN A 156 13.76 -23.71 5.50
C ASN A 156 12.61 -23.10 4.67
N PRO A 157 12.82 -22.78 3.38
CA PRO A 157 11.79 -22.15 2.55
C PRO A 157 10.54 -23.03 2.36
N GLN A 158 10.68 -24.35 2.51
CA GLN A 158 9.58 -25.31 2.43
C GLN A 158 8.48 -25.08 3.48
N LEU A 159 8.78 -24.42 4.60
CA LEU A 159 7.77 -24.10 5.63
C LEU A 159 6.69 -23.15 5.11
N VAL A 160 7.04 -22.31 4.14
CA VAL A 160 6.11 -21.40 3.46
C VAL A 160 5.57 -22.07 2.19
N ALA A 161 6.45 -22.68 1.40
CA ALA A 161 6.07 -23.21 0.09
C ALA A 161 5.10 -24.40 0.15
N GLU A 162 5.35 -25.37 1.03
CA GLU A 162 4.60 -26.63 1.03
C GLU A 162 3.13 -26.43 1.40
N PRO A 163 2.78 -25.70 2.49
CA PRO A 163 1.37 -25.41 2.79
C PRO A 163 0.67 -24.70 1.64
N LEU A 164 1.28 -23.67 1.06
CA LEU A 164 0.69 -22.89 -0.03
C LEU A 164 0.51 -23.73 -1.30
N ARG A 165 1.55 -24.47 -1.72
CA ARG A 165 1.47 -25.35 -2.89
C ARG A 165 0.35 -26.39 -2.73
N ARG A 166 0.27 -27.03 -1.55
CA ARG A 166 -0.80 -28.00 -1.25
C ARG A 166 -2.18 -27.37 -1.25
N ALA A 167 -2.33 -26.13 -0.77
CA ALA A 167 -3.61 -25.42 -0.80
C ALA A 167 -4.07 -25.12 -2.23
N VAL A 168 -3.15 -24.68 -3.09
CA VAL A 168 -3.44 -24.49 -4.53
C VAL A 168 -3.75 -25.82 -5.22
N ASP A 169 -3.07 -26.91 -4.88
CA ASP A 169 -3.37 -28.24 -5.46
C ASP A 169 -4.75 -28.75 -5.00
N ALA A 170 -5.17 -28.38 -3.78
CA ALA A 170 -6.44 -28.83 -3.20
C ALA A 170 -7.68 -28.20 -3.86
N ILE A 171 -7.54 -27.04 -4.51
CA ILE A 171 -8.62 -26.40 -5.26
C ILE A 171 -8.83 -26.97 -6.67
N ASP A 172 -8.01 -27.94 -7.10
CA ASP A 172 -8.23 -28.81 -8.29
C ASP A 172 -8.51 -28.04 -9.62
N LEU A 173 -7.64 -27.07 -9.93
CA LEU A 173 -7.72 -26.27 -11.17
C LEU A 173 -7.43 -27.10 -12.43
N ASP A 174 -8.08 -26.78 -13.56
CA ASP A 174 -7.73 -27.36 -14.87
C ASP A 174 -6.47 -26.67 -15.39
N GLU A 175 -5.30 -27.32 -15.29
CA GLU A 175 -4.00 -26.78 -15.73
C GLU A 175 -3.96 -26.33 -17.19
N ARG A 176 -4.94 -26.74 -18.02
CA ARG A 176 -5.07 -26.26 -19.41
C ARG A 176 -5.71 -24.87 -19.52
N LEU A 177 -6.31 -24.40 -18.43
CA LEU A 177 -6.97 -23.10 -18.30
C LEU A 177 -6.16 -22.17 -17.41
N VAL A 178 -5.70 -22.65 -16.26
CA VAL A 178 -4.94 -21.86 -15.26
C VAL A 178 -3.72 -22.65 -14.81
N GLU A 179 -2.53 -22.08 -15.00
CA GLU A 179 -1.26 -22.67 -14.55
C GLU A 179 -0.69 -21.85 -13.40
N VAL A 180 -0.63 -22.42 -12.19
CA VAL A 180 -0.17 -21.72 -10.98
C VAL A 180 1.22 -22.18 -10.58
N HIS A 181 2.16 -21.23 -10.49
CA HIS A 181 3.52 -21.43 -10.02
C HIS A 181 3.68 -20.83 -8.62
N VAL A 182 3.94 -21.68 -7.63
CA VAL A 182 4.21 -21.23 -6.24
C VAL A 182 5.71 -21.20 -6.03
N GLY A 183 6.23 -20.02 -5.80
CA GLY A 183 7.64 -19.72 -5.58
C GLY A 183 7.90 -19.19 -4.17
N THR A 184 9.14 -19.36 -3.73
CA THR A 184 9.64 -18.68 -2.54
C THR A 184 10.92 -17.95 -2.85
N ARG A 185 11.04 -16.71 -2.37
CA ARG A 185 12.27 -15.94 -2.39
C ARG A 185 13.00 -16.09 -1.05
N PRO A 186 14.13 -16.81 -0.99
CA PRO A 186 14.82 -17.03 0.28
C PRO A 186 15.52 -15.75 0.75
N ALA A 187 15.23 -15.31 1.96
CA ALA A 187 15.85 -14.14 2.58
C ALA A 187 16.78 -14.51 3.75
N PHE A 188 17.78 -13.65 3.99
CA PHE A 188 18.75 -13.79 5.07
C PHE A 188 18.91 -12.46 5.80
N THR A 189 19.08 -12.54 7.13
CA THR A 189 19.27 -11.38 8.01
C THR A 189 18.19 -10.31 7.79
N PHE A 190 18.56 -9.11 7.36
CA PHE A 190 17.67 -7.96 7.19
C PHE A 190 17.15 -7.82 5.74
N GLY A 191 17.68 -8.59 4.79
CA GLY A 191 17.40 -8.45 3.35
C GLY A 191 16.15 -9.20 2.90
N VAL A 192 15.01 -8.93 3.54
CA VAL A 192 13.72 -9.57 3.25
C VAL A 192 13.02 -8.93 2.06
N MET A 193 12.20 -9.70 1.34
CA MET A 193 11.27 -9.17 0.34
C MET A 193 10.00 -8.74 1.06
N HIS A 194 9.82 -7.44 1.31
CA HIS A 194 8.74 -6.89 2.14
C HIS A 194 7.57 -6.34 1.30
N GLU A 195 7.47 -6.73 0.03
CA GLU A 195 6.42 -6.35 -0.89
C GLU A 195 5.06 -6.96 -0.54
N LYS A 196 3.98 -6.25 -0.92
CA LYS A 196 2.59 -6.76 -0.99
C LYS A 196 2.01 -6.23 -2.29
N LEU A 197 2.35 -6.94 -3.35
CA LEU A 197 2.19 -6.50 -4.73
C LEU A 197 1.52 -7.59 -5.54
N ALA A 198 0.53 -7.22 -6.36
CA ALA A 198 0.05 -8.04 -7.44
C ALA A 198 -0.02 -7.22 -8.74
N VAL A 199 0.37 -7.82 -9.84
CA VAL A 199 0.19 -7.25 -11.18
C VAL A 199 -0.60 -8.22 -12.04
N ILE A 200 -1.74 -7.75 -12.55
CA ILE A 200 -2.67 -8.51 -13.37
C ILE A 200 -2.61 -8.00 -14.80
N ASP A 201 -2.34 -8.90 -15.74
CA ASP A 201 -2.29 -8.68 -17.19
C ASP A 201 -1.36 -7.53 -17.62
N GLY A 202 -0.32 -7.26 -16.83
CA GLY A 202 0.59 -6.13 -17.03
C GLY A 202 -0.09 -4.76 -17.08
N LEU A 203 -1.32 -4.65 -16.58
CA LEU A 203 -2.18 -3.46 -16.65
C LEU A 203 -2.64 -2.98 -15.28
N HIS A 204 -3.12 -3.89 -14.43
CA HIS A 204 -3.67 -3.55 -13.12
C HIS A 204 -2.68 -3.88 -12.02
N VAL A 205 -2.51 -2.98 -11.06
CA VAL A 205 -1.61 -3.14 -9.92
C VAL A 205 -2.43 -3.08 -8.64
N HIS A 206 -2.29 -4.08 -7.79
CA HIS A 206 -2.71 -4.02 -6.41
C HIS A 206 -1.47 -3.88 -5.54
N ILE A 207 -1.38 -2.81 -4.76
CA ILE A 207 -0.19 -2.49 -3.95
C ILE A 207 -0.61 -1.97 -2.57
N GLY A 208 0.07 -2.39 -1.50
CA GLY A 208 -0.29 -1.94 -0.14
C GLY A 208 0.59 -2.48 0.97
N GLY A 209 0.05 -2.45 2.20
CA GLY A 209 0.74 -2.89 3.41
C GLY A 209 0.35 -4.29 3.93
N ALA A 210 -0.84 -4.77 3.56
CA ALA A 210 -1.45 -5.94 4.16
C ALA A 210 -0.90 -7.26 3.62
N ASN A 211 -0.37 -8.12 4.50
CA ASN A 211 0.00 -9.50 4.16
C ASN A 211 -1.21 -10.42 4.12
N VAL A 212 -1.07 -11.54 3.42
CA VAL A 212 -2.04 -12.63 3.42
C VAL A 212 -1.88 -13.42 4.72
N GLN A 213 -2.42 -12.92 5.84
CA GLN A 213 -2.19 -13.50 7.17
C GLN A 213 -3.38 -13.29 8.11
N GLY A 214 -3.46 -14.09 9.19
CA GLY A 214 -4.59 -14.08 10.12
C GLY A 214 -4.85 -12.75 10.84
N TYR A 215 -3.87 -11.84 10.91
CA TYR A 215 -4.11 -10.48 11.43
C TYR A 215 -5.09 -9.67 10.58
N ASN A 216 -5.29 -10.08 9.33
CA ASN A 216 -6.22 -9.47 8.39
C ASN A 216 -7.52 -10.28 8.23
N ASP A 217 -7.78 -11.26 9.10
CA ASP A 217 -9.04 -12.00 9.12
C ASP A 217 -10.21 -11.08 9.49
N TRP A 218 -11.35 -11.28 8.82
CA TRP A 218 -12.58 -10.51 8.99
C TRP A 218 -13.78 -11.37 9.41
N THR A 219 -13.67 -12.70 9.35
CA THR A 219 -14.70 -13.64 9.84
C THR A 219 -14.56 -13.96 11.33
N HIS A 220 -13.48 -13.48 11.92
CA HIS A 220 -13.06 -13.64 13.29
C HIS A 220 -13.77 -12.64 14.26
N ASP A 221 -13.77 -12.95 15.57
CA ASP A 221 -14.47 -12.17 16.60
C ASP A 221 -13.79 -10.84 16.98
N TYR A 222 -12.50 -10.66 16.69
CA TYR A 222 -11.81 -9.36 16.84
C TYR A 222 -11.61 -8.69 15.46
N PRO A 223 -11.39 -7.38 15.40
CA PRO A 223 -11.31 -6.71 14.12
C PRO A 223 -9.96 -6.96 13.43
N SER A 224 -9.98 -7.01 12.09
CA SER A 224 -8.75 -7.04 11.28
C SER A 224 -7.89 -5.81 11.54
N TRP A 225 -6.59 -5.92 11.32
CA TRP A 225 -5.69 -4.76 11.32
C TRP A 225 -6.19 -3.64 10.39
N TRP A 226 -5.95 -2.40 10.82
CA TRP A 226 -6.17 -1.21 10.02
C TRP A 226 -4.98 -1.04 9.07
N ASP A 227 -5.14 -1.57 7.88
CA ASP A 227 -4.16 -1.50 6.78
C ASP A 227 -4.86 -1.01 5.50
N SER A 228 -4.07 -0.74 4.46
CA SER A 228 -4.56 -0.21 3.19
C SER A 228 -3.88 -0.86 1.99
N ALA A 229 -4.64 -1.02 0.92
CA ALA A 229 -4.11 -1.30 -0.42
C ALA A 229 -4.79 -0.41 -1.47
N TYR A 230 -4.18 -0.33 -2.64
CA TYR A 230 -4.56 0.59 -3.69
C TYR A 230 -4.58 -0.15 -5.02
N VAL A 231 -5.64 0.08 -5.79
CA VAL A 231 -5.73 -0.41 -7.16
C VAL A 231 -5.30 0.69 -8.10
N LEU A 232 -4.22 0.47 -8.82
CA LEU A 232 -3.70 1.38 -9.85
C LEU A 232 -3.84 0.67 -11.21
N SER A 233 -3.88 1.45 -12.29
CA SER A 233 -3.94 0.87 -13.64
C SER A 233 -3.16 1.71 -14.63
N GLY A 234 -2.64 1.07 -15.67
CA GLY A 234 -1.91 1.71 -16.76
C GLY A 234 -0.41 1.41 -16.72
N SER A 235 0.38 2.31 -17.31
CA SER A 235 1.82 2.10 -17.54
C SER A 235 2.65 1.86 -16.26
N VAL A 236 2.16 2.27 -15.08
CA VAL A 236 2.76 1.97 -13.76
C VAL A 236 2.92 0.47 -13.51
N ALA A 237 2.07 -0.36 -14.13
CA ALA A 237 2.17 -1.81 -14.05
C ALA A 237 3.48 -2.35 -14.61
N GLN A 238 4.14 -1.65 -15.55
CA GLN A 238 5.43 -2.07 -16.09
C GLN A 238 6.56 -1.93 -15.06
N SER A 239 6.55 -0.85 -14.27
CA SER A 239 7.49 -0.67 -13.16
C SER A 239 7.23 -1.70 -12.05
N ALA A 240 5.95 -1.96 -11.73
CA ALA A 240 5.57 -3.00 -10.78
C ALA A 240 5.98 -4.42 -11.23
N LEU A 241 5.83 -4.74 -12.52
CA LEU A 241 6.33 -6.01 -13.08
C LEU A 241 7.84 -6.14 -12.95
N HIS A 242 8.60 -5.05 -13.10
CA HIS A 242 10.04 -5.09 -12.92
C HIS A 242 10.44 -5.50 -11.49
N VAL A 243 9.72 -4.99 -10.49
CA VAL A 243 9.89 -5.42 -9.08
C VAL A 243 9.61 -6.91 -8.96
N PHE A 244 8.43 -7.37 -9.41
CA PHE A 244 8.05 -8.77 -9.33
C PHE A 244 9.11 -9.68 -10.00
N GLU A 245 9.54 -9.35 -11.21
CA GLU A 245 10.53 -10.11 -11.94
C GLU A 245 11.88 -10.21 -11.23
N SER A 246 12.29 -9.13 -10.56
CA SER A 246 13.53 -9.12 -9.81
C SER A 246 13.49 -10.15 -8.67
N HIS A 247 12.38 -10.23 -7.94
CA HIS A 247 12.19 -11.26 -6.91
C HIS A 247 11.98 -12.65 -7.51
N TRP A 248 11.23 -12.75 -8.61
CA TRP A 248 10.97 -14.01 -9.30
C TRP A 248 12.27 -14.64 -9.78
N ALA A 249 13.19 -13.86 -10.36
CA ALA A 249 14.50 -14.33 -10.82
C ALA A 249 15.37 -14.92 -9.69
N GLU A 250 15.13 -14.52 -8.44
CA GLU A 250 15.79 -15.04 -7.23
C GLU A 250 14.99 -16.14 -6.52
N SER A 251 13.82 -16.51 -7.05
CA SER A 251 12.90 -17.46 -6.42
C SER A 251 13.17 -18.91 -6.85
N SER A 252 12.80 -19.83 -5.96
CA SER A 252 12.63 -21.25 -6.29
C SER A 252 11.14 -21.57 -6.41
N VAL A 253 10.73 -22.23 -7.49
CA VAL A 253 9.36 -22.74 -7.71
C VAL A 253 9.25 -24.16 -7.17
N TRP A 254 8.10 -24.46 -6.54
CA TRP A 254 7.85 -25.69 -5.82
C TRP A 254 6.76 -26.53 -6.50
N GLN A 255 7.04 -27.82 -6.60
CA GLN A 255 6.08 -28.83 -7.03
C GLN A 255 6.01 -29.91 -5.95
N CYS A 256 4.80 -30.31 -5.59
CA CYS A 256 4.57 -31.33 -4.59
C CYS A 256 3.91 -32.56 -5.21
N ASP A 257 4.37 -33.75 -4.83
CA ASP A 257 3.60 -34.97 -4.97
C ASP A 257 2.99 -35.36 -3.61
N TYR A 258 2.36 -36.53 -3.53
CA TYR A 258 1.73 -36.98 -2.28
C TYR A 258 2.72 -37.08 -1.10
N ASN A 259 4.00 -37.38 -1.35
CA ASN A 259 4.98 -37.72 -0.31
C ASN A 259 6.06 -36.66 -0.10
N SER A 260 6.25 -35.73 -1.04
CA SER A 260 7.41 -34.84 -1.08
C SER A 260 7.15 -33.58 -1.90
N CYS A 261 7.91 -32.52 -1.61
CA CYS A 261 7.97 -31.32 -2.42
C CYS A 261 9.39 -31.09 -2.91
N GLU A 262 9.53 -30.83 -4.20
CA GLU A 262 10.79 -30.54 -4.86
C GLU A 262 10.80 -29.08 -5.32
N GLN A 263 11.98 -28.45 -5.28
CA GLN A 263 12.17 -27.09 -5.75
C GLN A 263 13.05 -27.04 -7.00
N ALA A 264 12.75 -26.11 -7.89
CA ALA A 264 13.57 -25.77 -9.05
C ALA A 264 13.71 -24.24 -9.16
N PRO A 265 14.80 -23.71 -9.73
CA PRO A 265 14.91 -22.28 -10.00
C PRO A 265 13.74 -21.79 -10.85
N ALA A 266 13.16 -20.66 -10.47
CA ALA A 266 12.15 -19.98 -11.26
C ALA A 266 12.66 -19.68 -12.67
N GLN A 267 11.79 -19.86 -13.65
CA GLN A 267 12.13 -19.57 -15.05
C GLN A 267 11.71 -18.13 -15.39
N PRO A 268 12.50 -17.41 -16.21
CA PRO A 268 12.08 -16.15 -16.78
C PRO A 268 10.78 -16.31 -17.58
N PHE A 269 10.00 -15.24 -17.67
CA PHE A 269 8.78 -15.18 -18.46
C PHE A 269 8.76 -13.95 -19.35
N GLU A 270 7.94 -13.98 -20.40
CA GLU A 270 7.74 -12.82 -21.25
C GLU A 270 6.73 -11.87 -20.58
N ARG A 271 7.07 -10.58 -20.52
CA ARG A 271 6.19 -9.55 -19.95
C ARG A 271 4.93 -9.41 -20.78
N THR A 272 3.80 -9.37 -20.08
CA THR A 272 2.59 -8.78 -20.64
C THR A 272 2.76 -7.26 -20.69
N VAL A 273 2.72 -6.71 -21.90
CA VAL A 273 2.77 -5.26 -22.13
C VAL A 273 1.34 -4.79 -22.33
N ALA A 274 0.84 -3.99 -21.40
CA ALA A 274 -0.47 -3.37 -21.56
C ALA A 274 -0.43 -2.31 -22.67
N GLU A 275 -1.51 -2.26 -23.44
CA GLU A 275 -1.76 -1.12 -24.33
C GLU A 275 -2.01 0.15 -23.49
N PRO A 276 -1.57 1.32 -23.94
CA PRO A 276 -1.87 2.58 -23.26
C PRO A 276 -3.38 2.75 -23.06
N MET A 277 -3.78 3.18 -21.88
CA MET A 277 -5.19 3.46 -21.58
C MET A 277 -5.59 4.80 -22.20
N ASP A 278 -6.57 4.79 -23.10
CA ASP A 278 -7.13 6.02 -23.69
C ASP A 278 -7.65 6.96 -22.58
N ASP A 279 -7.34 8.25 -22.69
CA ASP A 279 -7.74 9.32 -21.76
C ASP A 279 -7.26 9.18 -20.29
N ALA A 280 -6.41 8.19 -19.97
CA ALA A 280 -5.78 8.06 -18.66
C ALA A 280 -4.63 9.06 -18.51
N CYS A 281 -4.66 9.86 -17.45
CA CYS A 281 -3.60 10.81 -17.17
C CYS A 281 -3.44 11.04 -15.67
N THR A 282 -2.51 10.30 -15.07
CA THR A 282 -2.09 10.51 -13.68
C THR A 282 -0.61 10.18 -13.60
N PRO A 283 0.27 11.18 -13.46
CA PRO A 283 1.69 10.92 -13.29
C PRO A 283 1.93 10.07 -12.03
N MET A 284 2.67 8.98 -12.20
CA MET A 284 3.05 8.08 -11.12
C MET A 284 4.54 7.79 -11.17
N ILE A 285 5.15 7.76 -9.99
CA ILE A 285 6.58 7.56 -9.81
C ILE A 285 6.78 6.29 -8.98
N ALA A 286 7.41 5.27 -9.56
CA ALA A 286 7.76 4.03 -8.88
C ALA A 286 8.95 4.25 -7.95
N LEU A 287 8.72 3.97 -6.66
CA LEU A 287 9.64 4.22 -5.56
C LEU A 287 9.92 2.89 -4.87
N ASN A 288 11.09 2.32 -5.11
CA ASN A 288 11.40 0.95 -4.74
C ASN A 288 12.84 0.81 -4.23
N ARG A 289 13.07 -0.26 -3.47
CA ARG A 289 14.35 -0.61 -2.90
C ARG A 289 14.62 -2.09 -3.09
N ARG A 290 15.86 -2.44 -3.41
CA ARG A 290 16.31 -3.84 -3.41
C ARG A 290 16.57 -4.30 -1.97
N PRO A 291 16.17 -5.53 -1.60
CA PRO A 291 16.58 -6.14 -0.34
C PRO A 291 18.10 -6.23 -0.19
N VAL A 292 18.63 -5.71 0.93
CA VAL A 292 20.05 -5.78 1.30
C VAL A 292 20.20 -6.50 2.64
N GLY A 293 20.94 -7.61 2.63
CA GLY A 293 21.10 -8.48 3.81
C GLY A 293 22.04 -7.90 4.87
N GLU A 294 23.05 -7.15 4.44
CA GLU A 294 24.01 -6.48 5.31
C GLU A 294 23.41 -5.20 5.92
N PRO A 295 23.47 -5.02 7.25
CA PRO A 295 23.09 -3.76 7.89
C PRO A 295 23.81 -2.59 7.24
N ASN A 296 23.05 -1.61 6.79
CA ASN A 296 23.56 -0.37 6.23
C ASN A 296 22.66 0.80 6.64
N ASN A 297 23.03 2.01 6.22
CA ASN A 297 22.21 3.22 6.33
C ASN A 297 22.17 3.94 4.97
N ASP A 298 22.04 3.16 3.89
CA ASP A 298 22.11 3.65 2.52
C ASP A 298 20.73 4.15 2.07
N ILE A 299 20.61 5.47 1.99
CA ILE A 299 19.39 6.19 1.60
C ILE A 299 19.40 6.64 0.13
N ASP A 300 20.23 6.03 -0.72
CA ASP A 300 20.37 6.38 -2.14
C ASP A 300 19.52 5.48 -3.05
N SER A 301 18.48 4.82 -2.53
CA SER A 301 17.52 4.10 -3.38
C SER A 301 16.50 5.04 -4.03
N ALA A 302 15.85 4.61 -5.12
CA ALA A 302 14.76 5.37 -5.73
C ALA A 302 13.65 5.67 -4.72
N GLN A 303 13.35 4.71 -3.82
CA GLN A 303 12.43 4.91 -2.71
C GLN A 303 12.85 6.10 -1.83
N ASP A 304 14.02 6.00 -1.21
CA ASP A 304 14.41 6.92 -0.14
C ASP A 304 14.60 8.33 -0.73
N ALA A 305 15.25 8.43 -1.90
CA ALA A 305 15.41 9.68 -2.62
C ALA A 305 14.06 10.35 -2.94
N GLY A 306 13.06 9.55 -3.36
CA GLY A 306 11.72 10.05 -3.65
C GLY A 306 10.96 10.52 -2.41
N TYR A 307 10.95 9.74 -1.33
CA TYR A 307 10.30 10.12 -0.06
C TYR A 307 10.96 11.37 0.55
N LEU A 308 12.30 11.43 0.59
CA LEU A 308 13.04 12.60 1.06
C LEU A 308 12.76 13.83 0.19
N ALA A 309 12.68 13.69 -1.13
CA ALA A 309 12.32 14.79 -2.02
C ALA A 309 10.89 15.30 -1.76
N GLY A 310 9.96 14.39 -1.45
CA GLY A 310 8.59 14.75 -1.04
C GLY A 310 8.57 15.58 0.24
N MET A 311 9.17 15.06 1.33
CA MET A 311 9.24 15.73 2.63
C MET A 311 9.99 17.08 2.56
N ASN A 312 11.09 17.14 1.80
CA ASN A 312 11.87 18.37 1.61
C ASN A 312 11.16 19.38 0.69
N GLY A 313 10.33 18.90 -0.22
CA GLY A 313 9.54 19.71 -1.14
C GLY A 313 8.28 20.32 -0.51
N ALA A 314 7.81 19.76 0.61
CA ALA A 314 6.58 20.17 1.30
C ALA A 314 6.58 21.66 1.69
N ARG A 315 5.40 22.28 1.54
CA ARG A 315 5.17 23.73 1.74
C ARG A 315 4.05 24.04 2.73
N SER A 316 3.07 23.17 2.89
CA SER A 316 1.94 23.37 3.81
C SER A 316 1.86 22.27 4.85
N HIS A 317 1.78 21.00 4.43
CA HIS A 317 1.58 19.90 5.36
C HIS A 317 2.03 18.54 4.82
N ILE A 318 2.32 17.65 5.77
CA ILE A 318 2.63 16.24 5.56
C ILE A 318 1.73 15.44 6.50
N HIS A 319 1.02 14.46 5.96
CA HIS A 319 0.28 13.47 6.72
C HIS A 319 1.00 12.12 6.62
N ILE A 320 1.19 11.43 7.74
CA ILE A 320 1.83 10.11 7.79
C ILE A 320 1.01 9.16 8.64
N GLN A 321 0.72 7.98 8.11
CA GLN A 321 0.31 6.83 8.91
C GLN A 321 1.28 5.69 8.62
N THR A 322 1.91 5.16 9.68
CA THR A 322 2.96 4.15 9.57
C THR A 322 2.95 3.28 10.83
N PRO A 323 3.22 1.96 10.76
CA PRO A 323 3.32 1.14 11.96
C PRO A 323 4.51 1.53 12.84
N ASN A 324 5.60 2.00 12.25
CA ASN A 324 6.78 2.44 12.97
C ASN A 324 7.37 3.71 12.34
N LEU A 325 7.87 4.62 13.18
CA LEU A 325 8.60 5.82 12.78
C LEU A 325 9.87 5.95 13.62
N ASN A 326 10.99 5.48 13.09
CA ASN A 326 12.26 5.50 13.81
C ASN A 326 13.52 5.63 12.93
N ASP A 327 13.36 5.75 11.60
CA ASP A 327 14.47 6.03 10.71
C ASP A 327 15.02 7.45 10.90
N ASP A 328 16.35 7.60 10.85
CA ASP A 328 17.01 8.88 11.10
C ASP A 328 16.83 9.87 9.95
N ALA A 329 16.96 9.44 8.70
CA ALA A 329 16.77 10.27 7.53
C ALA A 329 15.32 10.73 7.39
N ALA A 330 14.35 9.84 7.66
CA ALA A 330 12.94 10.20 7.71
C ALA A 330 12.67 11.29 8.77
N LYS A 331 13.12 11.07 10.01
CA LYS A 331 12.95 12.05 11.10
C LYS A 331 13.60 13.40 10.78
N ASP A 332 14.81 13.38 10.22
CA ASP A 332 15.55 14.60 9.87
C ASP A 332 14.81 15.41 8.79
N ALA A 333 14.28 14.76 7.76
CA ALA A 333 13.50 15.43 6.72
C ALA A 333 12.20 16.04 7.25
N LEU A 334 11.53 15.38 8.19
CA LEU A 334 10.35 15.93 8.86
C LEU A 334 10.69 17.13 9.74
N LEU A 335 11.78 17.06 10.50
CA LEU A 335 12.28 18.18 11.31
C LEU A 335 12.62 19.40 10.44
N ASP A 336 13.27 19.18 9.29
CA ASP A 336 13.54 20.22 8.31
C ASP A 336 12.24 20.85 7.76
N ALA A 337 11.20 20.06 7.54
CA ALA A 337 9.88 20.57 7.14
C ALA A 337 9.26 21.44 8.24
N MET A 338 9.26 20.99 9.49
CA MET A 338 8.76 21.75 10.64
C MET A 338 9.54 23.06 10.84
N ALA A 339 10.87 23.04 10.64
CA ALA A 339 11.71 24.24 10.68
C ALA A 339 11.27 25.27 9.62
N ARG A 340 10.79 24.84 8.46
CA ARG A 340 10.18 25.71 7.43
C ARG A 340 8.75 26.16 7.79
N GLY A 341 8.11 25.52 8.75
CA GLY A 341 6.74 25.83 9.21
C GLY A 341 5.68 24.97 8.55
N VAL A 342 6.08 23.86 7.92
CA VAL A 342 5.19 22.82 7.41
C VAL A 342 4.58 22.08 8.58
N GLN A 343 3.27 21.82 8.53
CA GLN A 343 2.58 21.01 9.53
C GLN A 343 2.77 19.52 9.27
N VAL A 344 3.21 18.77 10.27
CA VAL A 344 3.39 17.32 10.19
C VAL A 344 2.39 16.67 11.14
N ARG A 345 1.50 15.83 10.59
CA ARG A 345 0.54 15.05 11.37
C ARG A 345 0.87 13.57 11.21
N VAL A 346 0.95 12.86 12.32
CA VAL A 346 1.36 11.45 12.32
C VAL A 346 0.38 10.62 13.13
N VAL A 347 -0.11 9.52 12.55
CA VAL A 347 -0.80 8.45 13.27
C VAL A 347 0.15 7.27 13.44
N LEU A 348 0.41 6.89 14.69
CA LEU A 348 1.26 5.74 15.03
C LEU A 348 0.50 4.77 15.94
N PRO A 349 0.69 3.45 15.81
CA PRO A 349 0.25 2.52 16.84
C PRO A 349 1.14 2.62 18.09
N LEU A 350 0.55 2.33 19.26
CA LEU A 350 1.22 2.36 20.56
C LEU A 350 1.68 0.95 20.95
N GLY A 351 2.93 0.80 21.37
CA GLY A 351 3.52 -0.50 21.74
C GLY A 351 3.87 -1.43 20.58
N PHE A 352 3.52 -1.06 19.34
CA PHE A 352 3.69 -1.92 18.18
C PHE A 352 5.16 -2.18 17.86
N ASN A 353 5.49 -3.46 17.76
CA ASN A 353 6.86 -3.93 17.53
C ASN A 353 7.89 -3.51 18.58
N ASP A 354 7.50 -3.10 19.80
CA ASP A 354 8.45 -2.65 20.83
C ASP A 354 9.54 -3.69 21.15
N ASN A 355 9.21 -4.98 21.05
CA ASN A 355 10.18 -6.06 21.24
C ASN A 355 11.22 -6.16 20.12
N PHE A 356 10.91 -5.70 18.91
CA PHE A 356 11.79 -5.73 17.75
C PHE A 356 12.49 -4.39 17.51
N ALA A 357 11.80 -3.28 17.75
CA ALA A 357 12.29 -1.92 17.59
C ALA A 357 13.08 -1.42 18.81
N GLY A 358 12.83 -2.00 20.00
CA GLY A 358 13.47 -1.66 21.26
C GLY A 358 14.85 -2.28 21.48
N PRO A 359 15.37 -2.28 22.73
CA PRO A 359 16.78 -2.55 23.05
C PRO A 359 17.26 -3.99 22.75
N LEU A 360 16.36 -4.87 22.34
CA LEU A 360 16.67 -6.26 21.99
C LEU A 360 17.36 -6.39 20.62
N ILE A 361 17.18 -5.42 19.71
CA ILE A 361 17.86 -5.40 18.41
C ILE A 361 18.62 -4.07 18.24
N PHE A 362 19.93 -4.11 18.49
CA PHE A 362 20.80 -2.94 18.36
C PHE A 362 20.75 -2.38 16.94
N GLY A 363 20.47 -1.07 16.82
CA GLY A 363 20.49 -0.35 15.54
C GLY A 363 19.18 -0.34 14.76
N GLN A 364 18.03 -0.57 15.42
CA GLN A 364 16.68 -0.52 14.81
C GLN A 364 15.86 0.72 15.20
N GLY A 365 16.52 1.81 15.62
CA GLY A 365 15.89 3.12 15.79
C GLY A 365 15.09 3.36 17.08
N GLY A 366 14.67 2.33 17.81
CA GLY A 366 13.88 2.49 19.05
C GLY A 366 12.36 2.40 18.83
N THR A 367 11.59 2.47 19.92
CA THR A 367 10.13 2.32 19.88
C THR A 367 9.40 3.57 19.37
N ASN A 368 8.10 3.46 19.07
CA ASN A 368 7.31 4.63 18.67
C ASN A 368 7.18 5.66 19.80
N ASP A 369 7.04 5.23 21.06
CA ASP A 369 7.03 6.12 22.23
C ASP A 369 8.34 6.95 22.32
N GLU A 370 9.49 6.28 22.22
CA GLU A 370 10.81 6.92 22.29
C GLU A 370 11.00 7.93 21.15
N ASN A 371 10.60 7.56 19.93
CA ASN A 371 10.76 8.40 18.75
C ASN A 371 9.77 9.56 18.71
N ALA A 372 8.56 9.40 19.24
CA ALA A 372 7.63 10.51 19.41
C ALA A 372 8.21 11.56 20.38
N ASP A 373 8.75 11.11 21.51
CA ASP A 373 9.42 11.98 22.49
C ASP A 373 10.61 12.72 21.87
N GLU A 374 11.48 11.99 21.17
CA GLU A 374 12.64 12.55 20.47
C GLU A 374 12.20 13.59 19.42
N LEU A 375 11.19 13.30 18.61
CA LEU A 375 10.69 14.21 17.58
C LEU A 375 10.18 15.51 18.18
N TYR A 376 9.38 15.47 19.26
CA TYR A 376 8.92 16.69 19.91
C TYR A 376 10.08 17.49 20.54
N GLU A 377 11.07 16.83 21.15
CA GLU A 377 12.26 17.51 21.68
C GLU A 377 13.06 18.20 20.57
N ARG A 378 13.36 17.46 19.50
CA ARG A 378 14.13 17.97 18.36
C ARG A 378 13.35 19.03 17.56
N ALA A 379 12.03 18.90 17.45
CA ALA A 379 11.17 19.89 16.81
C ALA A 379 11.24 21.24 17.53
N ARG A 380 11.19 21.25 18.87
CA ARG A 380 11.41 22.47 19.67
C ARG A 380 12.78 23.10 19.39
N GLN A 381 13.82 22.27 19.27
CA GLN A 381 15.17 22.74 18.95
C GLN A 381 15.27 23.38 17.56
N VAL A 382 14.79 22.71 16.51
CA VAL A 382 14.87 23.26 15.14
C VAL A 382 14.00 24.51 14.96
N LEU A 383 12.89 24.63 15.70
CA LEU A 383 12.11 25.87 15.77
C LEU A 383 12.92 27.01 16.39
N ALA A 384 13.60 26.75 17.52
CA ALA A 384 14.48 27.73 18.17
C ALA A 384 15.58 28.21 17.22
N ASP A 385 16.23 27.27 16.53
CA ASP A 385 17.33 27.54 15.59
C ASP A 385 16.85 28.33 14.35
N ALA A 386 15.60 28.10 13.93
CA ALA A 386 14.93 28.89 12.90
C ALA A 386 14.42 30.26 13.38
N GLY A 387 14.65 30.61 14.66
CA GLY A 387 14.19 31.88 15.26
C GLY A 387 12.69 31.93 15.55
N LYS A 388 12.03 30.77 15.65
CA LYS A 388 10.62 30.60 16.03
C LYS A 388 10.52 30.28 17.53
N ASP A 389 9.34 30.48 18.10
CA ASP A 389 9.07 30.15 19.50
C ASP A 389 8.93 28.63 19.68
N PRO A 390 9.79 27.95 20.46
CA PRO A 390 9.71 26.49 20.65
C PRO A 390 8.38 26.02 21.26
N GLU A 391 7.67 26.88 21.99
CA GLU A 391 6.36 26.55 22.56
C GLU A 391 5.27 26.38 21.48
N THR A 392 5.53 26.82 20.24
CA THR A 392 4.65 26.60 19.08
C THR A 392 4.83 25.24 18.42
N VAL A 393 5.58 24.31 19.02
CA VAL A 393 5.81 22.96 18.46
C VAL A 393 4.53 22.24 18.06
N CYS A 394 3.48 22.36 18.87
CA CYS A 394 2.19 21.73 18.58
C CYS A 394 1.45 22.34 17.37
N ASP A 395 1.87 23.49 16.85
CA ASP A 395 1.30 24.05 15.62
C ASP A 395 1.84 23.34 14.37
N VAL A 396 3.07 22.83 14.45
CA VAL A 396 3.79 22.18 13.34
C VAL A 396 3.93 20.66 13.50
N LEU A 397 3.73 20.09 14.68
CA LEU A 397 3.77 18.64 14.92
C LEU A 397 2.56 18.19 15.75
N ASP A 398 1.81 17.21 15.23
CA ASP A 398 0.68 16.56 15.91
C ASP A 398 0.79 15.04 15.68
N ILE A 399 1.46 14.36 16.60
CA ILE A 399 1.52 12.89 16.66
C ILE A 399 0.37 12.39 17.53
N ARG A 400 -0.33 11.36 17.05
CA ARG A 400 -1.44 10.71 17.76
C ARG A 400 -1.34 9.20 17.72
N TRP A 401 -1.77 8.57 18.81
CA TRP A 401 -1.86 7.13 18.94
C TRP A 401 -3.12 6.60 18.29
N PHE A 402 -2.96 5.63 17.40
CA PHE A 402 -4.06 5.02 16.67
C PHE A 402 -5.13 4.50 17.64
N SER A 403 -6.38 4.82 17.33
CA SER A 403 -7.53 4.48 18.15
C SER A 403 -8.66 4.04 17.25
N ARG A 404 -9.54 3.18 17.76
CA ARG A 404 -10.68 2.64 17.01
C ARG A 404 -11.99 2.99 17.66
N ARG A 405 -12.99 3.25 16.82
CA ARG A 405 -14.38 3.35 17.26
C ARG A 405 -14.95 1.96 17.49
N GLN A 406 -15.42 1.73 18.70
CA GLN A 406 -16.08 0.49 19.11
C GLN A 406 -17.56 0.47 18.66
N PRO A 407 -18.21 -0.70 18.58
CA PRO A 407 -19.62 -0.81 18.21
C PRO A 407 -20.58 0.00 19.10
N ASP A 408 -20.23 0.26 20.36
CA ASP A 408 -21.00 1.10 21.28
C ASP A 408 -20.77 2.60 21.10
N GLY A 409 -19.92 2.99 20.15
CA GLY A 409 -19.56 4.36 19.81
C GLY A 409 -18.39 4.93 20.60
N SER A 410 -17.88 4.23 21.62
CA SER A 410 -16.69 4.62 22.37
C SER A 410 -15.43 4.59 21.50
N ILE A 411 -14.41 5.36 21.87
CA ILE A 411 -13.09 5.33 21.23
C ILE A 411 -12.16 4.55 22.14
N LEU A 412 -11.52 3.51 21.59
CA LEU A 412 -10.53 2.68 22.26
C LEU A 412 -9.16 2.97 21.67
N LEU A 413 -8.21 3.35 22.52
CA LEU A 413 -6.79 3.36 22.18
C LEU A 413 -6.32 1.92 21.97
N ILE A 414 -5.67 1.64 20.84
CA ILE A 414 -5.07 0.32 20.59
C ILE A 414 -3.63 0.38 21.08
N ASP A 415 -3.31 -0.45 22.08
CA ASP A 415 -2.02 -0.51 22.75
C ASP A 415 -1.53 -1.96 22.85
N ASP A 416 -0.49 -2.30 22.07
CA ASP A 416 0.05 -3.66 22.01
C ASP A 416 0.66 -4.13 23.34
N ARG A 417 0.98 -3.20 24.26
CA ARG A 417 1.49 -3.53 25.60
C ARG A 417 0.42 -4.20 26.46
N GLU A 418 -0.85 -4.06 26.11
CA GLU A 418 -1.94 -4.71 26.83
C GLU A 418 -2.00 -6.22 26.59
N CYS A 419 -1.31 -6.76 25.58
CA CYS A 419 -1.29 -8.19 25.28
C CYS A 419 -0.82 -9.08 26.45
N GLU A 420 -0.05 -8.55 27.40
CA GLU A 420 0.33 -9.29 28.61
C GLU A 420 -0.84 -9.50 29.58
N THR A 421 -1.90 -8.69 29.45
CA THR A 421 -3.02 -8.61 30.38
C THR A 421 -4.37 -8.99 29.77
N LEU A 422 -4.47 -8.94 28.44
CA LEU A 422 -5.64 -9.37 27.68
C LEU A 422 -5.74 -10.90 27.59
N PRO A 423 -6.94 -11.44 27.27
CA PRO A 423 -7.09 -12.85 26.91
C PRO A 423 -6.11 -13.26 25.81
N GLU A 424 -5.64 -14.52 25.84
CA GLU A 424 -4.63 -15.03 24.90
C GLU A 424 -5.07 -14.91 23.43
N ASP A 425 -6.38 -15.01 23.15
CA ASP A 425 -6.95 -14.87 21.82
C ASP A 425 -7.15 -13.42 21.37
N ALA A 426 -7.11 -12.44 22.29
CA ALA A 426 -7.24 -11.02 21.97
C ALA A 426 -5.97 -10.41 21.37
N CYS A 427 -4.88 -11.17 21.34
CA CYS A 427 -3.65 -10.82 20.66
C CYS A 427 -3.16 -11.98 19.81
N ALA A 428 -2.56 -11.64 18.68
CA ALA A 428 -1.92 -12.61 17.81
C ALA A 428 -0.47 -12.15 17.55
N GLY A 429 0.50 -13.02 17.80
CA GLY A 429 1.92 -12.70 17.65
C GLY A 429 2.47 -11.61 18.56
N GLY A 430 1.75 -11.24 19.62
CA GLY A 430 2.10 -10.12 20.50
C GLY A 430 1.53 -8.76 20.07
N HIS A 431 0.63 -8.75 19.08
CA HIS A 431 -0.08 -7.58 18.61
C HIS A 431 -1.57 -7.68 18.94
N VAL A 432 -2.17 -6.57 19.37
CA VAL A 432 -3.61 -6.49 19.60
C VAL A 432 -4.33 -6.58 18.25
N HIS A 433 -5.43 -7.32 18.19
CA HIS A 433 -6.28 -7.32 17.01
C HIS A 433 -6.79 -5.90 16.71
N GLY A 434 -6.80 -5.54 15.44
CA GLY A 434 -7.15 -4.19 15.02
C GLY A 434 -6.05 -3.12 15.15
N ALA A 435 -4.79 -3.50 15.37
CA ALA A 435 -3.65 -2.58 15.31
C ALA A 435 -3.57 -1.82 13.96
N ALA A 436 -2.92 -0.65 13.97
CA ALA A 436 -2.62 0.09 12.75
C ALA A 436 -1.35 -0.44 12.09
N HIS A 437 -1.47 -0.77 10.81
CA HIS A 437 -0.36 -1.28 10.00
C HIS A 437 -0.30 -0.63 8.60
N ALA A 438 -1.14 0.36 8.31
CA ALA A 438 -1.09 1.12 7.06
C ALA A 438 0.28 1.83 6.87
N LYS A 439 0.73 1.90 5.61
CA LYS A 439 1.93 2.63 5.17
C LYS A 439 1.50 3.72 4.18
N TYR A 440 1.42 4.95 4.66
CA TYR A 440 0.82 6.05 3.94
C TYR A 440 1.53 7.36 4.24
N MET A 441 1.74 8.16 3.20
CA MET A 441 2.11 9.56 3.35
C MET A 441 1.44 10.41 2.28
N SER A 442 0.94 11.60 2.63
CA SER A 442 0.54 12.62 1.67
C SER A 442 1.22 13.94 1.94
N VAL A 443 1.42 14.75 0.89
CA VAL A 443 2.14 16.02 0.94
C VAL A 443 1.36 17.09 0.17
N ASP A 444 1.09 18.20 0.85
CA ASP A 444 0.48 19.43 0.31
C ASP A 444 -0.82 19.23 -0.49
N ASP A 445 -1.66 18.25 -0.13
CA ASP A 445 -2.86 17.83 -0.89
C ASP A 445 -2.60 17.52 -2.38
N GLN A 446 -1.34 17.28 -2.74
CA GLN A 446 -0.90 17.19 -4.14
C GLN A 446 -0.33 15.82 -4.49
N VAL A 447 0.54 15.28 -3.64
CA VAL A 447 1.19 13.98 -3.88
C VAL A 447 0.87 13.04 -2.74
N VAL A 448 0.48 11.82 -3.09
CA VAL A 448 0.27 10.72 -2.15
C VAL A 448 1.22 9.57 -2.43
N PHE A 449 1.77 8.99 -1.39
CA PHE A 449 2.72 7.89 -1.39
C PHE A 449 2.05 6.67 -0.79
N VAL A 450 2.00 5.59 -1.57
CA VAL A 450 1.33 4.34 -1.20
C VAL A 450 2.23 3.16 -1.49
N GLY A 451 2.21 2.14 -0.64
CA GLY A 451 3.05 0.97 -0.83
C GLY A 451 3.29 0.18 0.45
N SER A 452 4.48 -0.41 0.53
CA SER A 452 4.88 -1.28 1.64
C SER A 452 5.82 -0.62 2.67
N LEU A 453 6.34 0.59 2.39
CA LEU A 453 7.36 1.27 3.21
C LEU A 453 6.86 1.70 4.59
N ASN A 454 7.41 1.11 5.65
CA ASN A 454 7.33 1.71 6.98
C ASN A 454 8.34 2.85 7.11
N GLN A 455 8.09 3.83 7.98
CA GLN A 455 9.05 4.88 8.31
C GLN A 455 10.12 4.43 9.33
N ASP A 456 10.54 3.16 9.24
CA ASP A 456 11.50 2.54 10.17
C ASP A 456 12.86 2.25 9.53
N THR A 457 13.88 2.09 10.37
CA THR A 457 15.27 1.82 9.94
C THR A 457 15.36 0.56 9.07
N GLN A 458 14.54 -0.44 9.32
CA GLN A 458 14.55 -1.69 8.56
C GLN A 458 14.13 -1.48 7.12
N SER A 459 13.06 -0.73 6.89
CA SER A 459 12.43 -0.53 5.59
C SER A 459 13.16 0.52 4.73
N TRP A 460 13.73 1.54 5.38
CA TRP A 460 14.57 2.54 4.72
C TRP A 460 15.92 1.97 4.26
N ASN A 461 16.49 1.01 5.01
CA ASN A 461 17.89 0.63 4.80
C ASN A 461 18.09 -0.81 4.31
N ASN A 462 17.16 -1.75 4.52
CA ASN A 462 17.46 -3.17 4.31
C ASN A 462 16.38 -3.96 3.58
N ALA A 463 15.10 -3.71 3.84
CA ALA A 463 14.02 -4.46 3.20
C ALA A 463 13.92 -4.14 1.70
N GLY A 464 13.44 -5.12 0.92
CA GLY A 464 12.87 -4.84 -0.39
C GLY A 464 11.50 -4.23 -0.20
N GLU A 465 11.28 -3.13 -0.88
CA GLU A 465 10.07 -2.34 -0.74
C GLU A 465 9.62 -1.84 -2.10
N THR A 466 8.31 -1.70 -2.25
CA THR A 466 7.72 -1.12 -3.46
C THR A 466 6.60 -0.16 -3.10
N ASN A 467 6.69 1.02 -3.68
CA ASN A 467 5.78 2.12 -3.45
C ASN A 467 5.56 2.90 -4.74
N VAL A 468 4.52 3.72 -4.75
CA VAL A 468 4.19 4.64 -5.83
C VAL A 468 3.88 6.00 -5.23
N ALA A 469 4.55 7.04 -5.71
CA ALA A 469 4.10 8.41 -5.52
C ALA A 469 3.16 8.79 -6.67
N ILE A 470 1.95 9.20 -6.33
CA ILE A 470 0.87 9.57 -7.26
C ILE A 470 0.72 11.08 -7.17
N ASP A 471 1.05 11.77 -8.26
CA ASP A 471 0.98 13.23 -8.34
C ASP A 471 -0.40 13.65 -8.87
N SER A 472 -1.36 13.73 -7.95
CA SER A 472 -2.75 14.05 -8.25
C SER A 472 -3.46 14.56 -7.00
N VAL A 473 -4.03 15.77 -7.11
CA VAL A 473 -4.88 16.36 -6.07
C VAL A 473 -6.10 15.47 -5.81
N GLU A 474 -6.76 14.98 -6.87
CA GLU A 474 -7.94 14.13 -6.74
C GLU A 474 -7.63 12.82 -6.00
N ALA A 475 -6.52 12.15 -6.35
CA ALA A 475 -6.14 10.92 -5.67
C ALA A 475 -5.77 11.18 -4.21
N THR A 476 -5.03 12.27 -3.93
CA THR A 476 -4.60 12.65 -2.59
C THR A 476 -5.80 12.95 -1.69
N GLU A 477 -6.71 13.82 -2.11
CA GLU A 477 -7.94 14.15 -1.37
C GLU A 477 -8.81 12.91 -1.11
N ARG A 478 -8.95 12.03 -2.11
CA ARG A 478 -9.73 10.80 -2.00
C ARG A 478 -9.12 9.82 -1.00
N TYR A 479 -7.79 9.69 -0.98
CA TYR A 479 -7.12 8.75 -0.09
C TYR A 479 -6.99 9.29 1.34
N ASP A 480 -6.72 10.59 1.52
CA ASP A 480 -6.73 11.24 2.84
C ASP A 480 -8.10 11.07 3.51
N SER A 481 -9.18 11.42 2.80
CA SER A 481 -10.55 11.33 3.35
C SER A 481 -11.03 9.89 3.61
N ARG A 482 -10.42 8.89 2.96
CA ARG A 482 -10.79 7.48 3.12
C ARG A 482 -9.99 6.78 4.22
N LEU A 483 -8.70 7.09 4.34
CA LEU A 483 -7.76 6.41 5.23
C LEU A 483 -7.30 7.31 6.39
N PHE A 484 -6.62 8.42 6.07
CA PHE A 484 -5.88 9.20 7.05
C PHE A 484 -6.80 10.01 7.97
N ASP A 485 -7.72 10.80 7.39
CA ASP A 485 -8.58 11.70 8.17
C ASP A 485 -9.44 10.94 9.18
N PRO A 486 -10.15 9.84 8.81
CA PRO A 486 -10.96 9.10 9.77
C PRO A 486 -10.13 8.50 10.92
N ALA A 487 -8.89 8.06 10.65
CA ALA A 487 -7.99 7.54 11.66
C ALA A 487 -7.46 8.65 12.57
N PHE A 488 -7.02 9.78 12.00
CA PHE A 488 -6.44 10.89 12.74
C PHE A 488 -7.47 11.64 13.61
N GLU A 489 -8.71 11.79 13.13
CA GLU A 489 -9.79 12.47 13.84
C GLU A 489 -10.13 11.82 15.20
N ILE A 490 -10.04 10.49 15.28
CA ILE A 490 -10.34 9.73 16.50
C ILE A 490 -9.09 9.28 17.26
N ALA A 491 -7.89 9.43 16.68
CA ALA A 491 -6.64 9.06 17.31
C ALA A 491 -6.41 9.86 18.60
N THR A 492 -5.86 9.20 19.62
CA THR A 492 -5.58 9.79 20.93
C THR A 492 -4.33 10.65 20.85
N PRO A 493 -4.38 11.96 21.15
CA PRO A 493 -3.20 12.83 21.13
C PRO A 493 -2.10 12.31 22.06
N THR A 494 -0.83 12.51 21.69
CA THR A 494 0.26 12.29 22.64
C THR A 494 0.24 13.36 23.74
N TYR A 495 0.86 13.05 24.88
CA TYR A 495 0.90 13.94 26.04
C TYR A 495 1.69 15.24 25.82
N HIS A 496 2.38 15.38 24.67
CA HIS A 496 3.13 16.60 24.31
C HIS A 496 2.24 17.76 23.90
N CYS A 497 1.05 17.45 23.38
CA CYS A 497 0.11 18.44 22.86
C CYS A 497 -1.28 18.18 23.46
N ASP A 498 -1.44 18.50 24.74
CA ASP A 498 -2.76 18.61 25.36
C ASP A 498 -3.48 19.84 24.76
N ARG A 499 -4.42 19.60 23.84
CA ARG A 499 -5.31 20.64 23.28
C ARG A 499 -6.70 20.58 23.89
#